data_AF-A0ABD1JFX7-F1
#
_entry.id   AF-A0ABD1JFX7-F1
#
_cell.length_a   1.000
_cell.length_b   1.000
_cell.length_c   1.000
_cell.angle_alpha   90.00
_cell.angle_beta   90.00
_cell.angle_gamma   90.00
#
_symmetry.space_group_name_H-M   'P 1'
#
loop_
_entity.id
_entity.type
_entity.pdbx_description
1 polymer ?
#
loop_
_entity_poly.entity_id
_entity_poly.type
_entity_poly.pdbx_seq_one_letter_code
_entity_poly.pdbx_strand_id
1 'polypeptide(L)'
;MWGPACWDMGTARKCCLVRWLKLKVCRRSTFLFAVLWFSSWLLLNGLLFIHSNIFSDICTDDKSRRILNRVCEEYHRGVLTGDLCEDLCIGGNVEYKRCLYYENGKKVMVADWRGIPIVLKSKLENFSSYEPFGFLDYLNTPSNTGVQEELTALDVVLYATLEIKNSLGLETNINITLPQLWGQHVRDQGWGYTQAELASLWSLLQQEEYTFLRVLQDLSHHVAKVVGSCGHFYAVEYLIAGHAWDQNIFSLDDSAGLDQTFWNGKSGIDRERIHRIALSFLDMVGHFEEDFSHHLHLCDIKPENFAIRKDLTVVAIDVDMAFFEPKMQSILEQNCTSDRDCNFFDCVTKCDTHTHKCGAKRKNSNLQVICEKIFRPWFSPTVLGSKAELPLQVELQSVVQECAEMDGGLDVEYGRAIKQRLTRLLTHLLEESSVHKKEYIKSVHPHTALNF
;
A
#
# COMPACT_ATOMS: atom_id res chain seq x y z
N MET A 1 25.36 -29.03 -108.72
CA MET A 1 26.68 -29.67 -108.51
C MET A 1 27.14 -29.35 -107.10
N TRP A 2 27.35 -30.39 -106.28
CA TRP A 2 28.21 -30.50 -105.08
C TRP A 2 27.87 -29.62 -103.86
N GLY A 3 27.45 -30.25 -102.75
CA GLY A 3 27.41 -29.68 -101.38
C GLY A 3 28.82 -29.62 -100.73
N PRO A 4 28.99 -29.23 -99.44
CA PRO A 4 28.27 -29.84 -98.30
C PRO A 4 27.99 -28.94 -97.04
N ALA A 5 27.19 -29.50 -96.09
CA ALA A 5 27.33 -29.58 -94.60
C ALA A 5 27.86 -28.36 -93.77
N CYS A 6 27.54 -28.08 -92.49
CA CYS A 6 26.75 -28.70 -91.42
C CYS A 6 26.77 -27.74 -90.19
N TRP A 7 25.72 -27.79 -89.37
CA TRP A 7 25.69 -27.70 -87.89
C TRP A 7 25.24 -26.43 -87.14
N ASP A 8 24.32 -26.77 -86.23
CA ASP A 8 23.55 -26.07 -85.22
C ASP A 8 24.38 -25.68 -83.99
N MET A 9 23.93 -24.65 -83.25
CA MET A 9 23.73 -24.63 -81.79
C MET A 9 23.73 -23.18 -81.26
N GLY A 10 22.64 -22.79 -80.57
CA GLY A 10 22.80 -21.97 -79.38
C GLY A 10 21.81 -20.82 -79.11
N THR A 11 20.51 -21.07 -78.97
CA THR A 11 19.59 -20.03 -78.41
C THR A 11 18.42 -20.56 -77.56
N ALA A 12 18.51 -21.77 -76.98
CA ALA A 12 17.43 -22.29 -76.11
C ALA A 12 17.68 -22.14 -74.59
N ARG A 13 18.91 -21.90 -74.13
CA ARG A 13 19.25 -21.92 -72.69
C ARG A 13 19.05 -20.61 -71.92
N LYS A 14 19.01 -19.44 -72.59
CA LYS A 14 18.93 -18.14 -71.90
C LYS A 14 17.51 -17.73 -71.47
N CYS A 15 16.45 -18.20 -72.14
CA CYS A 15 15.07 -17.85 -71.77
C CYS A 15 14.55 -18.56 -70.51
N CYS A 16 14.95 -19.81 -70.24
CA CYS A 16 14.48 -20.55 -69.06
C CYS A 16 15.08 -20.05 -67.74
N LEU A 17 16.36 -19.64 -67.74
CA LEU A 17 17.04 -19.14 -66.54
C LEU A 17 16.47 -17.80 -66.04
N VAL A 18 16.15 -16.88 -66.94
CA VAL A 18 15.55 -15.57 -66.58
C VAL A 18 14.12 -15.75 -66.05
N ARG A 19 13.35 -16.69 -66.59
CA ARG A 19 11.99 -16.99 -66.14
C ARG A 19 12.01 -17.66 -64.75
N TRP A 20 12.98 -18.54 -64.49
CA TRP A 20 13.16 -19.20 -63.20
C TRP A 20 13.67 -18.25 -62.10
N LEU A 21 14.60 -17.34 -62.43
CA LEU A 21 15.06 -16.27 -61.53
C LEU A 21 13.94 -15.26 -61.22
N LYS A 22 13.13 -14.85 -62.20
CA LYS A 22 11.95 -14.00 -61.96
C LYS A 22 10.90 -14.68 -61.09
N LEU A 23 10.65 -15.98 -61.27
CA LEU A 23 9.76 -16.76 -60.38
C LEU A 23 10.32 -16.89 -58.96
N LYS A 24 11.64 -17.10 -58.81
CA LYS A 24 12.29 -17.23 -57.50
C LYS A 24 12.35 -15.89 -56.75
N VAL A 25 12.60 -14.78 -57.44
CA VAL A 25 12.58 -13.41 -56.88
C VAL A 25 11.15 -12.98 -56.54
N CYS A 26 10.18 -13.26 -57.42
CA CYS A 26 8.77 -12.96 -57.15
C CYS A 26 8.24 -13.76 -55.94
N ARG A 27 8.60 -15.04 -55.83
CA ARG A 27 8.23 -15.90 -54.69
C ARG A 27 8.90 -15.51 -53.37
N ARG A 28 10.12 -14.95 -53.42
CA ARG A 28 10.81 -14.41 -52.24
C ARG A 28 10.20 -13.08 -51.80
N SER A 29 9.81 -12.24 -52.77
CA SER A 29 9.14 -10.95 -52.52
C SER A 29 7.74 -11.15 -51.95
N THR A 30 6.96 -12.11 -52.46
CA THR A 30 5.62 -12.41 -51.91
C THR A 30 5.71 -13.05 -50.53
N PHE A 31 6.72 -13.90 -50.27
CA PHE A 31 6.96 -14.44 -48.93
C PHE A 31 7.33 -13.34 -47.93
N LEU A 32 8.22 -12.41 -48.31
CA LEU A 32 8.56 -11.26 -47.46
C LEU A 32 7.34 -10.37 -47.19
N PHE A 33 6.51 -10.11 -48.18
CA PHE A 33 5.26 -9.36 -48.00
C PHE A 33 4.29 -10.07 -47.06
N ALA A 34 4.14 -11.40 -47.20
CA ALA A 34 3.30 -12.20 -46.30
C ALA A 34 3.82 -12.22 -44.86
N VAL A 35 5.15 -12.31 -44.67
CA VAL A 35 5.77 -12.26 -43.34
C VAL A 35 5.61 -10.88 -42.72
N LEU A 36 5.79 -9.80 -43.48
CA LEU A 36 5.57 -8.43 -43.00
C LEU A 36 4.10 -8.18 -42.66
N TRP A 37 3.18 -8.65 -43.49
CA TRP A 37 1.73 -8.59 -43.22
C TRP A 37 1.37 -9.34 -41.95
N PHE A 38 1.85 -10.57 -41.79
CA PHE A 38 1.59 -11.39 -40.60
C PHE A 38 2.23 -10.80 -39.35
N SER A 39 3.44 -10.27 -39.45
CA SER A 39 4.12 -9.58 -38.35
C SER A 39 3.37 -8.31 -37.95
N SER A 40 2.90 -7.51 -38.92
CA SER A 40 2.08 -6.34 -38.67
C SER A 40 0.74 -6.72 -38.06
N TRP A 41 0.10 -7.80 -38.52
CA TRP A 41 -1.15 -8.30 -37.96
C TRP A 41 -0.97 -8.78 -36.52
N LEU A 42 0.11 -9.52 -36.22
CA LEU A 42 0.44 -9.93 -34.86
C LEU A 42 0.75 -8.73 -33.95
N LEU A 43 1.49 -7.74 -34.44
CA LEU A 43 1.77 -6.51 -33.67
C LEU A 43 0.49 -5.73 -33.38
N LEU A 44 -0.41 -5.59 -34.35
CA LEU A 44 -1.66 -4.85 -34.19
C LEU A 44 -2.63 -5.55 -33.24
N ASN A 45 -2.76 -6.88 -33.35
CA ASN A 45 -3.55 -7.67 -32.39
C ASN A 45 -2.90 -7.73 -31.02
N GLY A 46 -1.57 -7.81 -30.94
CA GLY A 46 -0.83 -7.72 -29.69
C GLY A 46 -1.07 -6.39 -28.99
N LEU A 47 -0.99 -5.27 -29.72
CA LEU A 47 -1.29 -3.93 -29.21
C LEU A 47 -2.75 -3.80 -28.78
N LEU A 48 -3.71 -4.33 -29.54
CA LEU A 48 -5.13 -4.31 -29.16
C LEU A 48 -5.42 -5.20 -27.94
N PHE A 49 -4.78 -6.36 -27.84
CA PHE A 49 -4.91 -7.25 -26.68
C PHE A 49 -4.30 -6.63 -25.43
N ILE A 50 -3.11 -6.03 -25.55
CA ILE A 50 -2.46 -5.27 -24.48
C ILE A 50 -3.33 -4.08 -24.10
N HIS A 51 -3.85 -3.32 -25.06
CA HIS A 51 -4.67 -2.16 -24.77
C HIS A 51 -5.98 -2.56 -24.08
N SER A 52 -6.68 -3.56 -24.60
CA SER A 52 -7.94 -4.03 -24.02
C SER A 52 -7.77 -4.70 -22.66
N ASN A 53 -6.72 -5.49 -22.41
CA ASN A 53 -6.57 -6.12 -21.10
C ASN A 53 -5.92 -5.19 -20.07
N ILE A 54 -4.89 -4.42 -20.44
CA ILE A 54 -4.16 -3.58 -19.48
C ILE A 54 -4.91 -2.28 -19.16
N PHE A 55 -5.54 -1.62 -20.14
CA PHE A 55 -6.32 -0.40 -19.86
C PHE A 55 -7.75 -0.70 -19.39
N SER A 56 -8.27 -1.92 -19.55
CA SER A 56 -9.56 -2.33 -18.96
C SER A 56 -9.52 -2.37 -17.44
N ASP A 57 -8.36 -2.71 -16.87
CA ASP A 57 -8.28 -2.98 -15.44
C ASP A 57 -8.04 -1.71 -14.60
N ILE A 58 -7.83 -0.54 -15.22
CA ILE A 58 -7.59 0.73 -14.53
C ILE A 58 -8.91 1.52 -14.40
N CYS A 59 -9.12 2.13 -13.24
CA CYS A 59 -10.29 2.96 -12.99
C CYS A 59 -10.42 4.13 -13.98
N THR A 60 -11.67 4.57 -14.20
CA THR A 60 -11.98 5.81 -14.93
C THR A 60 -12.58 6.86 -14.01
N ASP A 61 -12.26 8.13 -14.26
CA ASP A 61 -12.79 9.24 -13.47
C ASP A 61 -14.32 9.32 -13.56
N ASP A 62 -14.88 9.07 -14.75
CA ASP A 62 -16.34 9.04 -14.96
C ASP A 62 -17.03 7.91 -14.18
N LYS A 63 -16.40 6.73 -14.07
CA LYS A 63 -16.95 5.65 -13.23
C LYS A 63 -16.86 6.03 -11.76
N SER A 64 -15.74 6.59 -11.32
CA SER A 64 -15.53 7.03 -9.94
C SER A 64 -16.56 8.07 -9.50
N ARG A 65 -16.81 9.10 -10.33
CA ARG A 65 -17.86 10.10 -10.08
C ARG A 65 -19.25 9.47 -10.02
N ARG A 66 -19.57 8.49 -10.87
CA ARG A 66 -20.83 7.74 -10.82
C ARG A 66 -20.99 6.91 -9.54
N ILE A 67 -19.90 6.34 -9.02
CA ILE A 67 -19.91 5.66 -7.72
C ILE A 67 -20.29 6.65 -6.60
N LEU A 68 -19.61 7.79 -6.53
CA LEU A 68 -19.91 8.83 -5.52
C LEU A 68 -21.34 9.38 -5.65
N ASN A 69 -21.82 9.58 -6.89
CA ASN A 69 -23.21 10.01 -7.11
C ASN A 69 -24.23 9.01 -6.56
N ARG A 70 -23.99 7.69 -6.67
CA ARG A 70 -24.88 6.69 -6.08
C ARG A 70 -24.89 6.74 -4.55
N VAL A 71 -23.74 6.97 -3.92
CA VAL A 71 -23.66 7.20 -2.47
C VAL A 71 -24.54 8.39 -2.08
N CYS A 72 -24.49 9.47 -2.85
CA CYS A 72 -25.31 10.64 -2.61
C CYS A 72 -26.80 10.42 -2.85
N GLU A 73 -27.17 9.64 -3.86
CA GLU A 73 -28.58 9.23 -4.05
C GLU A 73 -29.10 8.43 -2.86
N GLU A 74 -28.31 7.51 -2.30
CA GLU A 74 -28.67 6.73 -1.12
C GLU A 74 -28.74 7.60 0.15
N TYR A 75 -27.83 8.57 0.29
CA TYR A 75 -27.88 9.57 1.36
C TYR A 75 -29.15 10.42 1.30
N HIS A 76 -29.52 10.94 0.12
CA HIS A 76 -30.75 11.72 -0.05
C HIS A 76 -32.03 10.92 0.25
N ARG A 77 -31.99 9.59 0.06
CA ARG A 77 -33.09 8.69 0.43
C ARG A 77 -33.11 8.35 1.94
N GLY A 78 -32.11 8.78 2.71
CA GLY A 78 -31.97 8.45 4.12
C GLY A 78 -31.58 6.98 4.37
N VAL A 79 -30.95 6.32 3.38
CA VAL A 79 -30.51 4.92 3.50
C VAL A 79 -29.18 4.81 4.24
N LEU A 80 -28.31 5.81 4.05
CA LEU A 80 -27.00 5.91 4.68
C LEU A 80 -26.77 7.33 5.21
N THR A 81 -25.77 7.49 6.06
CA THR A 81 -25.37 8.78 6.63
C THR A 81 -23.90 8.78 7.03
N GLY A 82 -23.41 9.90 7.53
CA GLY A 82 -22.03 10.10 7.97
C GLY A 82 -21.66 11.57 8.02
N ASP A 83 -20.61 11.90 8.75
CA ASP A 83 -20.14 13.28 8.96
C ASP A 83 -19.60 13.94 7.67
N LEU A 84 -19.20 13.13 6.68
CA LEU A 84 -18.78 13.60 5.36
C LEU A 84 -19.95 13.80 4.38
N CYS A 85 -21.11 13.17 4.62
CA CYS A 85 -22.17 13.10 3.60
C CYS A 85 -22.74 14.47 3.21
N GLU A 86 -22.95 15.36 4.18
CA GLU A 86 -23.46 16.71 3.91
C GLU A 86 -22.51 17.48 2.98
N ASP A 87 -21.22 17.43 3.28
CA ASP A 87 -20.19 18.11 2.48
C ASP A 87 -19.97 17.45 1.12
N LEU A 88 -20.11 16.12 1.02
CA LEU A 88 -19.96 15.37 -0.22
C LEU A 88 -21.14 15.56 -1.17
N CYS A 89 -22.37 15.52 -0.65
CA CYS A 89 -23.57 15.36 -1.45
C CYS A 89 -24.43 16.61 -1.58
N ILE A 90 -24.36 17.52 -0.60
CA ILE A 90 -25.17 18.75 -0.60
C ILE A 90 -24.27 19.97 -0.80
N GLY A 91 -23.26 20.13 0.06
CA GLY A 91 -22.39 21.30 0.06
C GLY A 91 -21.43 21.37 -1.13
N GLY A 92 -21.08 20.23 -1.72
CA GLY A 92 -20.04 20.16 -2.76
C GLY A 92 -18.65 20.56 -2.25
N ASN A 93 -18.44 20.46 -0.94
CA ASN A 93 -17.20 20.81 -0.25
C ASN A 93 -16.15 19.69 -0.33
N VAL A 94 -16.53 18.51 -0.84
CA VAL A 94 -15.63 17.41 -1.19
C VAL A 94 -15.50 17.33 -2.71
N GLU A 95 -14.39 17.81 -3.24
CA GLU A 95 -14.10 17.84 -4.67
C GLU A 95 -13.29 16.61 -5.10
N TYR A 96 -13.87 15.73 -5.90
CA TYR A 96 -13.15 14.64 -6.54
C TYR A 96 -12.02 15.15 -7.44
N LYS A 97 -10.83 14.55 -7.32
CA LYS A 97 -9.66 14.87 -8.16
C LYS A 97 -9.32 13.77 -9.17
N ARG A 98 -9.07 12.54 -8.71
CA ARG A 98 -8.65 11.40 -9.55
C ARG A 98 -8.82 10.06 -8.83
N CYS A 99 -8.84 8.97 -9.58
CA CYS A 99 -8.85 7.62 -9.02
C CYS A 99 -7.46 6.96 -9.04
N LEU A 100 -7.26 5.99 -8.13
CA LEU A 100 -5.98 5.28 -7.95
C LEU A 100 -6.13 3.74 -7.99
N TYR A 101 -7.33 3.23 -8.28
CA TYR A 101 -7.65 1.81 -8.08
C TYR A 101 -7.70 1.00 -9.38
N TYR A 102 -7.54 -0.32 -9.25
CA TYR A 102 -7.87 -1.29 -10.29
C TYR A 102 -9.34 -1.69 -10.21
N GLU A 103 -10.01 -1.89 -11.34
CA GLU A 103 -11.47 -2.07 -11.42
C GLU A 103 -12.04 -3.16 -10.49
N ASN A 104 -11.29 -4.26 -10.27
CA ASN A 104 -11.68 -5.36 -9.38
C ASN A 104 -11.21 -5.19 -7.92
N GLY A 105 -10.46 -4.14 -7.61
CA GLY A 105 -9.93 -3.85 -6.28
C GLY A 105 -10.78 -2.86 -5.47
N LYS A 106 -10.26 -2.52 -4.29
CA LYS A 106 -10.79 -1.48 -3.41
C LYS A 106 -10.89 -0.14 -4.14
N LYS A 107 -11.97 0.59 -3.95
CA LYS A 107 -12.19 1.90 -4.57
C LYS A 107 -11.38 2.92 -3.79
N VAL A 108 -10.39 3.53 -4.43
CA VAL A 108 -9.47 4.51 -3.83
C VAL A 108 -9.45 5.76 -4.69
N MET A 109 -9.91 6.88 -4.14
CA MET A 109 -10.08 8.13 -4.87
C MET A 109 -9.45 9.28 -4.09
N VAL A 110 -8.69 10.13 -4.78
CA VAL A 110 -8.17 11.38 -4.20
C VAL A 110 -9.25 12.45 -4.32
N ALA A 111 -9.53 13.13 -3.22
CA ALA A 111 -10.45 14.25 -3.16
C ALA A 111 -9.86 15.40 -2.33
N ASP A 112 -10.45 16.58 -2.45
CA ASP A 112 -10.15 17.74 -1.63
C ASP A 112 -11.37 18.09 -0.79
N TRP A 113 -11.23 18.10 0.54
CA TRP A 113 -12.30 18.44 1.47
C TRP A 113 -12.00 19.80 2.12
N ARG A 114 -12.71 20.84 1.69
CA ARG A 114 -12.54 22.22 2.18
C ARG A 114 -11.09 22.74 2.07
N GLY A 115 -10.39 22.41 0.98
CA GLY A 115 -8.99 22.77 0.74
C GLY A 115 -7.97 21.82 1.36
N ILE A 116 -8.41 20.73 1.98
CA ILE A 116 -7.54 19.72 2.61
C ILE A 116 -7.59 18.44 1.77
N PRO A 117 -6.46 17.96 1.22
CA PRO A 117 -6.46 16.73 0.45
C PRO A 117 -6.75 15.52 1.33
N ILE A 118 -7.64 14.65 0.86
CA ILE A 118 -8.05 13.40 1.50
C ILE A 118 -8.07 12.24 0.49
N VAL A 119 -8.09 11.01 1.00
CA VAL A 119 -8.32 9.80 0.19
C VAL A 119 -9.61 9.14 0.63
N LEU A 120 -10.56 9.01 -0.30
CA LEU A 120 -11.79 8.24 -0.11
C LEU A 120 -11.50 6.78 -0.44
N LYS A 121 -11.87 5.89 0.48
CA LYS A 121 -11.66 4.45 0.38
C LYS A 121 -12.96 3.68 0.61
N SER A 122 -13.12 2.57 -0.10
CA SER A 122 -14.16 1.57 0.16
C SER A 122 -13.76 0.21 -0.42
N LYS A 123 -13.97 -0.87 0.33
CA LYS A 123 -13.72 -2.26 -0.11
C LYS A 123 -14.62 -2.64 -1.29
N LEU A 124 -15.93 -2.32 -1.19
CA LEU A 124 -16.92 -2.64 -2.22
C LEU A 124 -17.43 -1.37 -2.89
N GLU A 125 -17.93 -1.52 -4.12
CA GLU A 125 -18.40 -0.39 -4.91
C GLU A 125 -19.74 0.16 -4.39
N ASN A 126 -20.69 -0.72 -4.08
CA ASN A 126 -22.05 -0.35 -3.69
C ASN A 126 -22.29 -0.57 -2.20
N PHE A 127 -23.09 0.29 -1.59
CA PHE A 127 -23.50 0.15 -0.19
C PHE A 127 -24.29 -1.15 0.04
N SER A 128 -25.17 -1.51 -0.91
CA SER A 128 -25.95 -2.73 -0.88
C SER A 128 -25.16 -4.04 -1.04
N SER A 129 -23.86 -3.96 -1.33
CA SER A 129 -22.99 -5.13 -1.39
C SER A 129 -22.45 -5.57 -0.03
N TYR A 130 -22.65 -4.75 1.01
CA TYR A 130 -22.35 -5.13 2.38
C TYR A 130 -23.53 -5.88 2.99
N GLU A 131 -23.23 -6.80 3.91
CA GLU A 131 -24.27 -7.53 4.60
C GLU A 131 -25.06 -6.55 5.50
N PRO A 132 -26.40 -6.52 5.42
CA PRO A 132 -27.20 -5.66 6.27
C PRO A 132 -27.06 -6.08 7.74
N PHE A 133 -27.28 -5.14 8.66
CA PHE A 133 -27.32 -5.48 10.08
C PHE A 133 -28.61 -6.27 10.35
N GLY A 134 -28.51 -7.60 10.49
CA GLY A 134 -29.67 -8.50 10.54
C GLY A 134 -30.71 -8.18 11.63
N PHE A 135 -30.35 -7.44 12.68
CA PHE A 135 -31.31 -6.93 13.66
C PHE A 135 -32.24 -5.85 13.08
N LEU A 136 -31.78 -5.04 12.11
CA LEU A 136 -32.65 -4.09 11.40
C LEU A 136 -33.77 -4.82 10.65
N ASP A 137 -33.49 -5.98 10.07
CA ASP A 137 -34.51 -6.78 9.40
C ASP A 137 -35.52 -7.34 10.41
N TYR A 138 -35.07 -7.74 11.60
CA TYR A 138 -35.95 -8.16 12.70
C TYR A 138 -36.87 -7.04 13.17
N LEU A 139 -36.35 -5.82 13.36
CA LEU A 139 -37.15 -4.63 13.72
C LEU A 139 -38.21 -4.28 12.68
N ASN A 140 -37.92 -4.49 11.40
CA ASN A 140 -38.81 -4.15 10.30
C ASN A 140 -39.88 -5.24 10.03
N THR A 141 -39.87 -6.37 10.75
CA THR A 141 -40.90 -7.42 10.57
C THR A 141 -42.23 -7.05 11.23
N PRO A 142 -43.37 -7.05 10.50
CA PRO A 142 -44.66 -6.58 11.00
C PRO A 142 -45.35 -7.51 12.01
N SER A 143 -44.71 -8.60 12.46
CA SER A 143 -45.28 -9.60 13.36
C SER A 143 -45.08 -9.32 14.86
N ASN A 144 -44.27 -8.32 15.24
CA ASN A 144 -43.98 -8.00 16.65
C ASN A 144 -44.70 -6.72 17.11
N THR A 145 -46.03 -6.73 17.07
CA THR A 145 -46.90 -5.66 17.61
C THR A 145 -47.06 -5.69 19.15
N GLY A 146 -46.04 -6.13 19.89
CA GLY A 146 -46.13 -6.32 21.35
C GLY A 146 -44.90 -5.95 22.17
N VAL A 147 -43.71 -5.93 21.58
CA VAL A 147 -42.49 -5.45 22.23
C VAL A 147 -41.67 -4.74 21.17
N GLN A 148 -41.70 -3.41 21.19
CA GLN A 148 -40.77 -2.60 20.42
C GLN A 148 -39.44 -2.66 21.17
N GLU A 149 -38.67 -3.73 20.97
CA GLU A 149 -37.29 -3.81 21.45
C GLU A 149 -36.48 -2.76 20.68
N GLU A 150 -36.52 -1.51 21.14
CA GLU A 150 -35.63 -0.48 20.65
C GLU A 150 -34.19 -0.91 20.93
N LEU A 151 -33.37 -0.94 19.89
CA LEU A 151 -31.93 -1.18 19.99
C LEU A 151 -31.35 -0.19 21.00
N THR A 152 -30.91 -0.69 22.14
CA THR A 152 -30.27 0.18 23.11
C THR A 152 -28.88 0.53 22.58
N ALA A 153 -28.37 1.68 23.00
CA ALA A 153 -27.02 2.06 22.62
C ALA A 153 -25.95 1.08 23.14
N LEU A 154 -26.27 0.34 24.21
CA LEU A 154 -25.40 -0.73 24.72
C LEU A 154 -25.33 -1.93 23.77
N ASP A 155 -26.47 -2.30 23.16
CA ASP A 155 -26.51 -3.39 22.18
C ASP A 155 -25.67 -3.03 20.95
N VAL A 156 -25.80 -1.81 20.44
CA VAL A 156 -24.98 -1.30 19.32
C VAL A 156 -23.49 -1.39 19.67
N VAL A 157 -23.11 -0.93 20.86
CA VAL A 157 -21.71 -1.01 21.32
C VAL A 157 -21.25 -2.46 21.45
N LEU A 158 -22.09 -3.37 21.94
CA LEU A 158 -21.78 -4.80 22.05
C LEU A 158 -21.52 -5.42 20.67
N TYR A 159 -22.46 -5.26 19.73
CA TYR A 159 -22.32 -5.81 18.38
C TYR A 159 -21.13 -5.19 17.64
N ALA A 160 -20.94 -3.88 17.74
CA ALA A 160 -19.78 -3.21 17.17
C ALA A 160 -18.47 -3.74 17.77
N THR A 161 -18.42 -3.96 19.09
CA THR A 161 -17.24 -4.52 19.76
C THR A 161 -16.94 -5.94 19.28
N LEU A 162 -17.97 -6.77 19.10
CA LEU A 162 -17.82 -8.13 18.58
C LEU A 162 -17.30 -8.12 17.15
N GLU A 163 -17.81 -7.24 16.29
CA GLU A 163 -17.35 -7.13 14.91
C GLU A 163 -15.91 -6.62 14.86
N ILE A 164 -15.57 -5.56 15.60
CA ILE A 164 -14.20 -5.06 15.73
C ILE A 164 -13.25 -6.19 16.15
N LYS A 165 -13.66 -6.95 17.15
CA LYS A 165 -12.87 -8.06 17.67
C LYS A 165 -12.66 -9.17 16.65
N ASN A 166 -13.68 -9.46 15.86
CA ASN A 166 -13.62 -10.40 14.75
C ASN A 166 -12.66 -9.89 13.64
N SER A 167 -12.77 -8.62 13.23
CA SER A 167 -11.89 -8.01 12.23
C SER A 167 -10.43 -7.96 12.68
N LEU A 168 -10.17 -7.64 13.96
CA LEU A 168 -8.82 -7.64 14.55
C LEU A 168 -8.32 -9.07 14.86
N GLY A 169 -9.20 -10.06 14.78
CA GLY A 169 -8.95 -11.47 15.08
C GLY A 169 -8.42 -11.70 16.49
N LEU A 170 -9.01 -11.01 17.48
CA LEU A 170 -8.73 -11.18 18.90
C LEU A 170 -9.73 -12.17 19.51
N GLU A 171 -9.27 -13.15 20.29
CA GLU A 171 -10.15 -14.17 20.88
C GLU A 171 -11.19 -13.57 21.85
N THR A 172 -12.44 -14.07 21.79
CA THR A 172 -13.61 -13.64 22.58
C THR A 172 -13.38 -13.61 24.10
N ASN A 173 -12.34 -14.28 24.61
CA ASN A 173 -12.02 -14.44 26.03
C ASN A 173 -11.31 -13.25 26.71
N ILE A 174 -10.90 -12.22 25.96
CA ILE A 174 -10.28 -11.04 26.55
C ILE A 174 -11.37 -10.08 27.06
N ASN A 175 -11.35 -9.80 28.37
CA ASN A 175 -12.01 -8.67 29.02
C ASN A 175 -11.42 -7.37 28.49
N ILE A 176 -11.71 -7.04 27.23
CA ILE A 176 -11.57 -5.66 26.76
C ILE A 176 -12.64 -4.91 27.53
N THR A 177 -12.23 -4.21 28.58
CA THR A 177 -12.95 -3.02 29.02
C THR A 177 -13.25 -2.26 27.73
N LEU A 178 -14.53 -2.13 27.37
CA LEU A 178 -15.02 -1.15 26.40
C LEU A 178 -14.04 0.03 26.42
N PRO A 179 -13.63 0.62 25.29
CA PRO A 179 -13.01 1.94 25.34
C PRO A 179 -13.91 2.77 26.26
N GLN A 180 -13.43 3.07 27.48
CA GLN A 180 -14.26 3.65 28.53
C GLN A 180 -14.84 4.99 28.06
N LEU A 181 -14.20 5.56 27.03
CA LEU A 181 -14.60 6.68 26.20
C LEU A 181 -15.98 6.51 25.53
N TRP A 182 -16.33 5.34 24.99
CA TRP A 182 -17.59 5.15 24.25
C TRP A 182 -18.74 4.86 25.22
N GLY A 183 -18.51 4.00 26.22
CA GLY A 183 -19.55 3.63 27.19
C GLY A 183 -19.99 4.75 28.15
N GLN A 184 -19.09 5.69 28.49
CA GLN A 184 -19.44 6.83 29.36
C GLN A 184 -20.19 7.94 28.61
N HIS A 185 -19.81 8.25 27.37
CA HIS A 185 -20.49 9.30 26.59
C HIS A 185 -21.88 8.87 26.12
N VAL A 186 -22.04 7.58 25.81
CA VAL A 186 -23.31 6.99 25.34
C VAL A 186 -24.35 6.86 26.48
N ARG A 187 -23.91 6.63 27.72
CA ARG A 187 -24.81 6.52 28.89
C ARG A 187 -25.48 7.84 29.27
N ASP A 188 -24.85 8.97 28.98
CA ASP A 188 -25.33 10.29 29.43
C ASP A 188 -26.29 10.98 28.44
N GLN A 189 -26.46 10.47 27.22
CA GLN A 189 -27.16 11.20 26.15
C GLN A 189 -28.51 10.63 25.72
N GLY A 190 -28.91 9.42 26.13
CA GLY A 190 -30.24 8.86 25.78
C GLY A 190 -30.53 8.84 24.27
N TRP A 191 -29.49 8.87 23.43
CA TRP A 191 -29.61 9.02 21.99
C TRP A 191 -29.97 7.68 21.35
N GLY A 192 -31.09 7.64 20.63
CA GLY A 192 -31.45 6.51 19.77
C GLY A 192 -30.73 6.63 18.44
N TYR A 193 -30.22 5.52 17.91
CA TYR A 193 -29.60 5.49 16.59
C TYR A 193 -30.65 5.34 15.50
N THR A 194 -30.52 6.13 14.44
CA THR A 194 -31.31 5.97 13.22
C THR A 194 -30.88 4.72 12.46
N GLN A 195 -31.78 4.19 11.62
CA GLN A 195 -31.47 3.06 10.75
C GLN A 195 -30.27 3.35 9.82
N ALA A 196 -30.18 4.58 9.30
CA ALA A 196 -29.09 5.02 8.43
C ALA A 196 -27.74 5.03 9.18
N GLU A 197 -27.71 5.48 10.43
CA GLU A 197 -26.50 5.47 11.27
C GLU A 197 -26.03 4.04 11.52
N LEU A 198 -26.94 3.13 11.89
CA LEU A 198 -26.61 1.72 12.13
C LEU A 198 -26.14 1.02 10.86
N ALA A 199 -26.82 1.22 9.73
CA ALA A 199 -26.45 0.62 8.47
C ALA A 199 -25.08 1.13 7.98
N SER A 200 -24.80 2.42 8.15
CA SER A 200 -23.51 3.02 7.77
C SER A 200 -22.38 2.54 8.68
N LEU A 201 -22.61 2.50 10.00
CA LEU A 201 -21.64 1.94 10.94
C LEU A 201 -21.32 0.47 10.61
N TRP A 202 -22.35 -0.34 10.35
CA TRP A 202 -22.19 -1.76 10.09
C TRP A 202 -21.43 -2.05 8.78
N SER A 203 -21.65 -1.27 7.71
CA SER A 203 -20.90 -1.43 6.46
C SER A 203 -19.44 -0.97 6.58
N LEU A 204 -19.15 -0.02 7.46
CA LEU A 204 -17.79 0.39 7.78
C LEU A 204 -17.05 -0.68 8.60
N LEU A 205 -17.68 -1.25 9.62
CA LEU A 205 -17.04 -2.25 10.49
C LEU A 205 -16.68 -3.56 9.76
N GLN A 206 -17.44 -3.94 8.72
CA GLN A 206 -17.13 -5.06 7.83
C GLN A 206 -15.84 -4.87 7.00
N GLN A 207 -15.27 -3.68 7.00
CA GLN A 207 -14.02 -3.37 6.30
C GLN A 207 -12.85 -3.42 7.28
N GLU A 208 -12.06 -4.49 7.19
CA GLU A 208 -10.90 -4.72 8.06
C GLU A 208 -9.95 -3.51 8.10
N GLU A 209 -9.61 -2.91 6.94
CA GLU A 209 -8.76 -1.71 6.86
C GLU A 209 -9.34 -0.53 7.65
N TYR A 210 -10.64 -0.23 7.49
CA TYR A 210 -11.30 0.86 8.22
C TYR A 210 -11.27 0.62 9.72
N THR A 211 -11.70 -0.57 10.14
CA THR A 211 -11.76 -0.96 11.55
C THR A 211 -10.39 -0.88 12.20
N PHE A 212 -9.37 -1.38 11.51
CA PHE A 212 -8.00 -1.39 11.97
C PHE A 212 -7.45 0.04 12.13
N LEU A 213 -7.58 0.88 11.09
CA LEU A 213 -7.13 2.28 11.15
C LEU A 213 -7.88 3.06 12.22
N ARG A 214 -9.21 2.91 12.31
CA ARG A 214 -10.04 3.64 13.26
C ARG A 214 -9.76 3.28 14.71
N VAL A 215 -9.44 2.02 15.01
CA VAL A 215 -9.07 1.59 16.37
C VAL A 215 -7.64 2.00 16.71
N LEU A 216 -6.71 1.86 15.77
CA LEU A 216 -5.29 2.11 16.06
C LEU A 216 -4.87 3.57 15.99
N GLN A 217 -5.59 4.44 15.27
CA GLN A 217 -5.19 5.85 15.11
C GLN A 217 -5.08 6.62 16.43
N ASP A 218 -5.79 6.19 17.48
CA ASP A 218 -5.76 6.81 18.81
C ASP A 218 -4.71 6.14 19.73
N LEU A 219 -4.20 4.97 19.33
CA LEU A 219 -3.22 4.17 20.08
C LEU A 219 -1.81 4.30 19.51
N SER A 220 -1.67 4.51 18.20
CA SER A 220 -0.40 4.63 17.50
C SER A 220 -0.43 5.75 16.48
N HIS A 221 0.64 6.55 16.47
CA HIS A 221 0.84 7.58 15.48
C HIS A 221 1.32 7.04 14.12
N HIS A 222 1.59 5.74 14.01
CA HIS A 222 2.11 5.08 12.80
C HIS A 222 1.03 4.50 11.88
N VAL A 223 -0.23 4.87 12.04
CA VAL A 223 -1.32 4.49 11.13
C VAL A 223 -2.02 5.73 10.56
N ALA A 224 -2.58 5.59 9.36
CA ALA A 224 -3.32 6.66 8.71
C ALA A 224 -4.58 7.01 9.50
N LYS A 225 -4.86 8.31 9.65
CA LYS A 225 -6.04 8.79 10.37
C LYS A 225 -7.28 8.76 9.48
N VAL A 226 -8.34 8.13 9.97
CA VAL A 226 -9.70 8.22 9.43
C VAL A 226 -10.31 9.54 9.88
N VAL A 227 -10.62 10.42 8.92
CA VAL A 227 -11.08 11.79 9.16
C VAL A 227 -12.60 11.98 9.02
N GLY A 228 -13.31 11.04 8.40
CA GLY A 228 -14.76 11.09 8.24
C GLY A 228 -15.29 9.91 7.40
N SER A 229 -16.60 9.82 7.25
CA SER A 229 -17.26 8.79 6.45
C SER A 229 -18.59 9.26 5.86
N CYS A 230 -19.00 8.60 4.77
CA CYS A 230 -20.34 8.69 4.22
C CYS A 230 -20.80 7.31 3.77
N GLY A 231 -21.71 6.69 4.52
CA GLY A 231 -22.10 5.30 4.30
C GLY A 231 -20.90 4.37 4.45
N HIS A 232 -20.67 3.52 3.44
CA HIS A 232 -19.54 2.58 3.39
C HIS A 232 -18.21 3.23 2.97
N PHE A 233 -18.23 4.45 2.44
CA PHE A 233 -17.01 5.17 2.12
C PHE A 233 -16.46 5.87 3.36
N TYR A 234 -15.15 5.76 3.55
CA TYR A 234 -14.44 6.50 4.59
C TYR A 234 -13.32 7.33 3.97
N ALA A 235 -13.03 8.46 4.60
CA ALA A 235 -11.97 9.37 4.24
C ALA A 235 -10.79 9.20 5.18
N VAL A 236 -9.58 9.11 4.63
CA VAL A 236 -8.32 9.16 5.38
C VAL A 236 -7.50 10.37 4.97
N GLU A 237 -6.59 10.80 5.84
CA GLU A 237 -5.60 11.83 5.50
C GLU A 237 -4.83 11.48 4.22
N TYR A 238 -4.60 12.49 3.36
CA TYR A 238 -3.77 12.29 2.17
C TYR A 238 -2.30 12.28 2.55
N LEU A 239 -1.62 11.17 2.25
CA LEU A 239 -0.18 11.01 2.42
C LEU A 239 0.44 10.46 1.14
N ILE A 240 1.65 10.92 0.82
CA ILE A 240 2.39 10.43 -0.33
C ILE A 240 3.05 9.10 0.03
N ALA A 241 2.59 8.05 -0.63
CA ALA A 241 3.14 6.70 -0.51
C ALA A 241 4.58 6.63 -1.04
N GLY A 242 5.32 5.63 -0.58
CA GLY A 242 6.62 5.32 -1.18
C GLY A 242 6.51 4.76 -2.60
N HIS A 243 7.61 4.84 -3.35
CA HIS A 243 7.76 4.31 -4.69
C HIS A 243 8.94 3.34 -4.73
N ALA A 244 8.70 2.07 -5.08
CA ALA A 244 9.76 1.06 -5.16
C ALA A 244 10.81 1.30 -6.27
N TRP A 245 10.56 2.20 -7.24
CA TRP A 245 11.42 2.41 -8.40
C TRP A 245 12.24 3.70 -8.39
N ASP A 246 12.09 4.54 -7.36
CA ASP A 246 12.88 5.75 -7.21
C ASP A 246 14.03 5.56 -6.20
N GLN A 247 15.20 6.14 -6.49
CA GLN A 247 16.30 6.22 -5.53
C GLN A 247 15.88 6.95 -4.25
N ASN A 248 14.87 7.82 -4.35
CA ASN A 248 14.15 8.42 -3.24
C ASN A 248 12.84 7.66 -3.03
N ILE A 249 12.92 6.54 -2.29
CA ILE A 249 11.76 5.67 -1.98
C ILE A 249 10.56 6.47 -1.45
N PHE A 250 10.77 7.63 -0.81
CA PHE A 250 9.71 8.57 -0.49
C PHE A 250 10.02 9.95 -1.10
N SER A 251 9.16 10.41 -2.01
CA SER A 251 9.22 11.77 -2.57
C SER A 251 8.75 12.77 -1.52
N LEU A 252 9.68 13.35 -0.77
CA LEU A 252 9.38 14.35 0.28
C LEU A 252 9.19 15.78 -0.29
N ASP A 253 9.26 15.95 -1.61
CA ASP A 253 9.11 17.23 -2.28
C ASP A 253 7.66 17.43 -2.73
N ASP A 254 6.83 17.88 -1.78
CA ASP A 254 5.45 18.27 -2.03
C ASP A 254 5.32 19.79 -2.09
N SER A 255 6.18 20.44 -2.88
CA SER A 255 5.92 21.80 -3.36
C SER A 255 5.10 21.71 -4.64
N ALA A 256 3.78 21.59 -4.47
CA ALA A 256 2.84 21.99 -5.49
C ALA A 256 3.10 23.48 -5.85
N GLY A 257 3.95 23.70 -6.85
CA GLY A 257 4.29 25.00 -7.41
C GLY A 257 5.23 25.86 -6.55
N LEU A 258 6.55 25.70 -6.69
CA LEU A 258 7.47 26.81 -6.96
C LEU A 258 8.90 26.29 -7.28
N ASP A 259 9.42 26.77 -8.40
CA ASP A 259 10.82 26.85 -8.84
C ASP A 259 11.74 25.61 -8.85
N GLN A 260 11.81 25.03 -10.03
CA GLN A 260 12.73 23.99 -10.46
C GLN A 260 14.07 24.59 -10.94
N THR A 261 14.70 25.49 -10.18
CA THR A 261 15.94 26.16 -10.64
C THR A 261 16.97 26.47 -9.53
N PHE A 262 17.28 25.55 -8.61
CA PHE A 262 18.48 25.70 -7.77
C PHE A 262 19.01 24.35 -7.24
N TRP A 263 19.65 23.55 -8.10
CA TRP A 263 20.06 22.18 -7.75
C TRP A 263 21.54 21.93 -8.01
N ASN A 264 22.38 22.16 -6.99
CA ASN A 264 23.75 21.63 -6.91
C ASN A 264 24.26 21.45 -5.44
N GLY A 265 23.37 21.16 -4.47
CA GLY A 265 23.76 21.06 -3.04
C GLY A 265 22.93 20.16 -2.11
N LYS A 266 22.06 19.26 -2.61
CA LYS A 266 21.03 18.59 -1.78
C LYS A 266 21.38 17.22 -1.16
N SER A 267 22.48 16.59 -1.55
CA SER A 267 22.82 15.22 -1.09
C SER A 267 22.93 15.06 0.44
N GLY A 268 23.31 16.09 1.19
CA GLY A 268 23.41 16.00 2.66
C GLY A 268 22.06 16.09 3.41
N ILE A 269 21.13 16.90 2.90
CA ILE A 269 19.81 17.13 3.53
C ILE A 269 18.90 15.92 3.31
N ASP A 270 18.98 15.28 2.14
CA ASP A 270 18.20 14.08 1.84
C ASP A 270 18.63 12.89 2.71
N ARG A 271 19.92 12.78 3.04
CA ARG A 271 20.43 11.72 3.93
C ARG A 271 20.02 11.89 5.39
N GLU A 272 20.05 13.11 5.91
CA GLU A 272 19.54 13.39 7.26
C GLU A 272 18.07 12.96 7.37
N ARG A 273 17.25 13.27 6.35
CA ARG A 273 15.86 12.83 6.27
C ARG A 273 15.73 11.31 6.24
N ILE A 274 16.50 10.62 5.41
CA ILE A 274 16.50 9.15 5.34
C ILE A 274 16.84 8.54 6.71
N HIS A 275 17.85 9.05 7.43
CA HIS A 275 18.18 8.54 8.76
C HIS A 275 17.05 8.77 9.77
N ARG A 276 16.38 9.93 9.74
CA ARG A 276 15.20 10.21 10.60
C ARG A 276 14.01 9.31 10.27
N ILE A 277 13.75 9.07 8.98
CA ILE A 277 12.70 8.15 8.52
C ILE A 277 13.03 6.72 8.97
N ALA A 278 14.28 6.27 8.83
CA ALA A 278 14.72 4.96 9.31
C ALA A 278 14.53 4.82 10.82
N LEU A 279 14.83 5.86 11.60
CA LEU A 279 14.51 5.89 13.04
C LEU A 279 13.01 5.75 13.29
N SER A 280 12.16 6.43 12.52
CA SER A 280 10.70 6.31 12.65
C SER A 280 10.18 4.91 12.27
N PHE A 281 10.80 4.21 11.32
CA PHE A 281 10.51 2.79 11.06
C PHE A 281 10.85 1.90 12.27
N LEU A 282 11.99 2.14 12.93
CA LEU A 282 12.38 1.39 14.13
C LEU A 282 11.42 1.69 15.31
N ASP A 283 10.97 2.93 15.42
CA ASP A 283 9.97 3.35 16.41
C ASP A 283 8.64 2.61 16.19
N MET A 284 8.15 2.62 14.94
CA MET A 284 6.94 1.90 14.53
C MET A 284 7.00 0.41 14.87
N VAL A 285 8.12 -0.24 14.57
CA VAL A 285 8.33 -1.66 14.92
C VAL A 285 8.20 -1.87 16.43
N GLY A 286 8.72 -0.94 17.25
CA GLY A 286 8.58 -1.01 18.71
C GLY A 286 7.14 -0.95 19.16
N HIS A 287 6.42 0.09 18.71
CA HIS A 287 5.01 0.26 19.05
C HIS A 287 4.17 -0.96 18.64
N PHE A 288 4.43 -1.53 17.46
CA PHE A 288 3.66 -2.69 16.97
C PHE A 288 3.99 -4.00 17.70
N GLU A 289 5.18 -4.13 18.28
CA GLU A 289 5.59 -5.32 19.04
C GLU A 289 5.27 -5.20 20.55
N GLU A 290 5.35 -4.00 21.13
CA GLU A 290 5.42 -3.81 22.60
C GLU A 290 4.21 -3.09 23.22
N ASP A 291 3.47 -2.25 22.48
CA ASP A 291 2.41 -1.40 23.07
C ASP A 291 1.06 -2.10 23.21
N PHE A 292 0.84 -3.15 22.43
CA PHE A 292 -0.44 -3.87 22.38
C PHE A 292 -0.37 -5.17 23.18
N SER A 293 -1.53 -5.66 23.63
CA SER A 293 -1.62 -6.96 24.33
C SER A 293 -1.13 -8.14 23.47
N HIS A 294 -1.20 -8.00 22.15
CA HIS A 294 -0.69 -8.97 21.18
C HIS A 294 0.22 -8.26 20.18
N HIS A 295 1.27 -8.94 19.74
CA HIS A 295 2.15 -8.40 18.72
C HIS A 295 1.36 -8.21 17.42
N LEU A 296 1.59 -7.08 16.77
CA LEU A 296 1.02 -6.78 15.47
C LEU A 296 2.02 -7.13 14.36
N HIS A 297 1.64 -8.07 13.49
CA HIS A 297 2.45 -8.53 12.37
C HIS A 297 2.11 -7.78 11.09
N LEU A 298 3.14 -7.31 10.40
CA LEU A 298 3.05 -6.80 9.04
C LEU A 298 3.54 -7.87 8.06
N CYS A 299 2.64 -8.34 7.19
CA CYS A 299 2.93 -9.40 6.23
C CYS A 299 3.08 -8.90 4.79
N ASP A 300 2.81 -7.64 4.48
CA ASP A 300 3.06 -7.06 3.15
C ASP A 300 3.85 -5.75 3.29
N ILE A 301 5.13 -5.87 3.60
CA ILE A 301 6.03 -4.73 3.72
C ILE A 301 6.54 -4.41 2.32
N LYS A 302 6.17 -3.23 1.83
CA LYS A 302 6.68 -2.63 0.60
C LYS A 302 6.54 -1.11 0.69
N PRO A 303 7.40 -0.34 0.00
CA PRO A 303 7.35 1.12 0.05
C PRO A 303 5.96 1.72 -0.16
N GLU A 304 5.17 1.13 -1.05
CA GLU A 304 3.83 1.61 -1.44
C GLU A 304 2.80 1.54 -0.30
N ASN A 305 3.03 0.68 0.70
CA ASN A 305 2.14 0.51 1.84
C ASN A 305 2.45 1.48 3.00
N PHE A 306 3.53 2.25 2.88
CA PHE A 306 3.93 3.26 3.85
C PHE A 306 3.93 4.65 3.22
N ALA A 307 3.74 5.66 4.05
CA ALA A 307 3.90 7.06 3.69
C ALA A 307 4.64 7.81 4.79
N ILE A 308 5.17 8.97 4.45
CA ILE A 308 5.92 9.82 5.38
C ILE A 308 5.15 11.12 5.61
N ARG A 309 4.81 11.42 6.86
CA ARG A 309 4.24 12.71 7.24
C ARG A 309 5.30 13.82 7.18
N LYS A 310 4.85 15.08 7.23
CA LYS A 310 5.73 16.27 7.16
C LYS A 310 6.76 16.34 8.28
N ASP A 311 6.47 15.74 9.43
CA ASP A 311 7.35 15.61 10.59
C ASP A 311 8.33 14.42 10.49
N LEU A 312 8.34 13.72 9.35
CA LEU A 312 9.14 12.51 9.06
C LEU A 312 8.66 11.25 9.79
N THR A 313 7.45 11.28 10.35
CA THR A 313 6.79 10.09 10.90
C THR A 313 6.40 9.12 9.78
N VAL A 314 6.81 7.86 9.91
CA VAL A 314 6.38 6.74 9.06
C VAL A 314 4.97 6.33 9.43
N VAL A 315 4.12 6.16 8.43
CA VAL A 315 2.72 5.79 8.59
C VAL A 315 2.38 4.63 7.68
N ALA A 316 1.80 3.56 8.22
CA ALA A 316 1.16 2.51 7.45
C ALA A 316 -0.16 3.04 6.86
N ILE A 317 -0.24 3.08 5.53
CA ILE A 317 -1.40 3.56 4.78
C ILE A 317 -2.20 2.43 4.12
N ASP A 318 -1.61 1.25 4.06
CA ASP A 318 -2.26 0.00 3.66
C ASP A 318 -1.99 -1.05 4.75
N VAL A 319 -3.04 -1.46 5.44
CA VAL A 319 -3.02 -2.40 6.56
C VAL A 319 -3.86 -3.64 6.27
N ASP A 320 -4.15 -3.92 5.00
CA ASP A 320 -4.91 -5.10 4.57
C ASP A 320 -4.24 -6.42 4.98
N MET A 321 -2.91 -6.41 5.11
CA MET A 321 -2.09 -7.58 5.49
C MET A 321 -1.41 -7.38 6.86
N ALA A 322 -2.14 -6.78 7.80
CA ALA A 322 -1.72 -6.58 9.18
C ALA A 322 -2.58 -7.41 10.14
N PHE A 323 -1.96 -8.21 11.02
CA PHE A 323 -2.68 -9.16 11.88
C PHE A 323 -2.10 -9.20 13.29
N PHE A 324 -2.97 -9.21 14.30
CA PHE A 324 -2.54 -9.53 15.66
C PHE A 324 -2.18 -11.02 15.77
N GLU A 325 -1.26 -11.34 16.69
CA GLU A 325 -0.72 -12.68 16.93
C GLU A 325 -1.77 -13.82 16.89
N PRO A 326 -2.96 -13.74 17.54
CA PRO A 326 -3.91 -14.86 17.53
C PRO A 326 -4.46 -15.15 16.12
N LYS A 327 -4.82 -14.11 15.36
CA LYS A 327 -5.25 -14.25 13.97
C LYS A 327 -4.11 -14.76 13.08
N MET A 328 -2.89 -14.27 13.33
CA MET A 328 -1.72 -14.69 12.58
C MET A 328 -1.44 -16.18 12.75
N GLN A 329 -1.54 -16.71 13.98
CA GLN A 329 -1.38 -18.15 14.23
C GLN A 329 -2.38 -18.97 13.42
N SER A 330 -3.66 -18.56 13.41
CA SER A 330 -4.70 -19.22 12.61
C SER A 330 -4.44 -19.16 11.10
N ILE A 331 -3.83 -18.08 10.58
CA ILE A 331 -3.50 -17.95 9.16
C ILE A 331 -2.33 -18.88 8.80
N LEU A 332 -1.31 -18.97 9.67
CA LEU A 332 -0.10 -19.77 9.44
C LEU A 332 -0.31 -21.27 9.61
N GLU A 333 -1.30 -21.71 10.39
CA GLU A 333 -1.65 -23.12 10.59
C GLU A 333 -2.27 -23.76 9.34
N GLN A 334 -1.43 -24.05 8.34
CA GLN A 334 -1.79 -24.69 7.08
C GLN A 334 -1.12 -26.06 6.93
N ASN A 335 -1.66 -26.89 6.05
CA ASN A 335 -0.99 -28.12 5.64
C ASN A 335 0.11 -27.81 4.62
N CYS A 336 1.25 -28.49 4.72
CA CYS A 336 2.41 -28.21 3.87
C CYS A 336 3.16 -29.48 3.41
N THR A 337 3.86 -29.34 2.29
CA THR A 337 4.82 -30.34 1.79
C THR A 337 6.25 -29.82 1.89
N SER A 338 6.43 -28.50 1.74
CA SER A 338 7.73 -27.83 1.83
C SER A 338 7.61 -26.49 2.56
N ASP A 339 8.74 -25.93 3.00
CA ASP A 339 8.78 -24.62 3.67
C ASP A 339 8.15 -23.49 2.83
N ARG A 340 8.15 -23.62 1.49
CA ARG A 340 7.57 -22.60 0.60
C ARG A 340 6.04 -22.51 0.74
N ASP A 341 5.40 -23.60 1.14
CA ASP A 341 3.96 -23.64 1.37
C ASP A 341 3.57 -22.90 2.65
N CYS A 342 4.56 -22.61 3.51
CA CYS A 342 4.40 -21.94 4.80
C CYS A 342 4.75 -20.44 4.75
N ASN A 343 4.71 -19.85 3.55
CA ASN A 343 4.92 -18.43 3.35
C ASN A 343 3.58 -17.73 3.14
N PHE A 344 3.23 -16.82 4.03
CA PHE A 344 2.12 -15.90 3.87
C PHE A 344 2.68 -14.50 3.60
N PHE A 345 2.86 -14.18 2.30
CA PHE A 345 3.60 -12.99 1.86
C PHE A 345 4.97 -12.89 2.55
N ASP A 346 5.18 -11.88 3.39
CA ASP A 346 6.44 -11.66 4.14
C ASP A 346 6.46 -12.33 5.52
N CYS A 347 5.39 -12.99 5.92
CA CYS A 347 5.32 -13.76 7.15
C CYS A 347 5.65 -15.22 6.84
N VAL A 348 6.83 -15.69 7.25
CA VAL A 348 7.33 -17.03 6.89
C VAL A 348 7.39 -17.95 8.11
N THR A 349 7.05 -19.23 7.91
CA THR A 349 7.28 -20.31 8.89
C THR A 349 7.95 -21.51 8.25
N LYS A 350 8.24 -22.55 9.03
CA LYS A 350 8.80 -23.82 8.54
C LYS A 350 7.72 -24.88 8.47
N CYS A 351 7.84 -25.75 7.47
CA CYS A 351 7.03 -26.94 7.35
C CYS A 351 7.62 -28.06 8.21
N ASP A 352 6.84 -28.59 9.14
CA ASP A 352 7.17 -29.85 9.77
C ASP A 352 6.80 -30.98 8.80
N THR A 353 7.82 -31.57 8.16
CA THR A 353 7.65 -32.67 7.20
C THR A 353 7.16 -33.97 7.83
N HIS A 354 7.20 -34.10 9.16
CA HIS A 354 6.65 -35.27 9.86
C HIS A 354 5.15 -35.14 10.08
N THR A 355 4.67 -33.94 10.44
CA THR A 355 3.25 -33.68 10.66
C THR A 355 2.53 -33.12 9.42
N HIS A 356 3.26 -32.76 8.37
CA HIS A 356 2.77 -32.05 7.19
C HIS A 356 2.02 -30.75 7.54
N LYS A 357 2.53 -30.02 8.53
CA LYS A 357 1.91 -28.78 9.02
C LYS A 357 2.94 -27.67 9.17
N CYS A 358 2.53 -26.46 8.82
CA CYS A 358 3.31 -25.26 9.07
C CYS A 358 3.34 -24.94 10.58
N GLY A 359 4.43 -24.32 11.02
CA GLY A 359 4.50 -23.79 12.38
C GLY A 359 3.47 -22.70 12.62
N ALA A 360 2.82 -22.72 13.79
CA ALA A 360 1.82 -21.70 14.17
C ALA A 360 2.45 -20.32 14.42
N LYS A 361 3.72 -20.26 14.81
CA LYS A 361 4.42 -19.01 15.11
C LYS A 361 5.29 -18.57 13.94
N ARG A 362 5.19 -17.27 13.61
CA ARG A 362 6.03 -16.60 12.62
C ARG A 362 7.51 -16.77 12.97
N LYS A 363 8.33 -17.10 11.97
CA LYS A 363 9.78 -17.31 12.13
C LYS A 363 10.55 -15.98 12.11
N ASN A 364 10.24 -15.10 11.15
CA ASN A 364 10.86 -13.78 10.99
C ASN A 364 10.07 -12.68 11.74
N SER A 365 10.65 -11.48 11.89
CA SER A 365 10.01 -10.34 12.55
C SER A 365 9.72 -9.18 11.59
N ASN A 366 8.91 -8.20 12.04
CA ASN A 366 8.69 -6.95 11.30
C ASN A 366 10.02 -6.23 11.03
N LEU A 367 10.90 -6.19 12.03
CA LEU A 367 12.23 -5.59 11.92
C LEU A 367 13.04 -6.24 10.79
N GLN A 368 13.07 -7.58 10.73
CA GLN A 368 13.84 -8.32 9.74
C GLN A 368 13.39 -7.96 8.31
N VAL A 369 12.08 -7.93 8.07
CA VAL A 369 11.54 -7.65 6.75
C VAL A 369 11.72 -6.17 6.37
N ILE A 370 11.59 -5.24 7.33
CA ILE A 370 11.93 -3.82 7.09
C ILE A 370 13.40 -3.65 6.75
N CYS A 371 14.29 -4.34 7.47
CA CYS A 371 15.72 -4.33 7.16
C CYS A 371 15.99 -4.85 5.75
N GLU A 372 15.36 -5.96 5.36
CA GLU A 372 15.52 -6.58 4.05
C GLU A 372 14.98 -5.72 2.91
N LYS A 373 13.75 -5.20 3.05
CA LYS A 373 13.02 -4.57 1.94
C LYS A 373 13.14 -3.05 1.86
N ILE A 374 13.39 -2.39 2.99
CA ILE A 374 13.45 -0.92 3.06
C ILE A 374 14.88 -0.45 3.31
N PHE A 375 15.54 -0.95 4.37
CA PHE A 375 16.84 -0.42 4.76
C PHE A 375 17.98 -0.90 3.88
N ARG A 376 17.98 -2.16 3.45
CA ARG A 376 19.04 -2.71 2.61
C ARG A 376 19.17 -1.98 1.27
N PRO A 377 18.07 -1.62 0.56
CA PRO A 377 18.16 -0.71 -0.59
C PRO A 377 18.73 0.68 -0.25
N TRP A 378 18.33 1.30 0.85
CA TRP A 378 18.80 2.65 1.24
C TRP A 378 20.26 2.71 1.64
N PHE A 379 20.76 1.69 2.32
CA PHE A 379 22.11 1.67 2.88
C PHE A 379 23.07 0.80 2.05
N SER A 380 22.73 0.52 0.80
CA SER A 380 23.56 -0.24 -0.14
C SER A 380 24.77 0.58 -0.65
N PRO A 381 25.96 -0.03 -0.87
CA PRO A 381 27.17 0.64 -1.35
C PRO A 381 26.96 1.41 -2.65
N THR A 382 26.13 0.87 -3.54
CA THR A 382 25.83 1.47 -4.85
C THR A 382 25.12 2.82 -4.72
N VAL A 383 24.36 3.01 -3.64
CA VAL A 383 23.63 4.27 -3.33
C VAL A 383 24.51 5.24 -2.53
N LEU A 384 25.45 4.72 -1.72
CA LEU A 384 26.34 5.55 -0.90
C LEU A 384 27.48 6.24 -1.66
N GLY A 385 27.85 5.74 -2.85
CA GLY A 385 28.91 6.32 -3.68
C GLY A 385 30.27 6.35 -2.98
N SER A 386 31.07 7.41 -3.20
CA SER A 386 32.42 7.56 -2.62
C SER A 386 32.46 7.70 -1.09
N LYS A 387 31.30 7.80 -0.42
CA LYS A 387 31.18 7.88 1.04
C LYS A 387 30.87 6.53 1.71
N ALA A 388 30.74 5.46 0.92
CA ALA A 388 30.73 4.08 1.42
C ALA A 388 32.03 3.71 2.19
N GLU A 389 33.06 4.57 2.16
CA GLU A 389 34.32 4.41 2.89
C GLU A 389 34.30 5.01 4.30
N LEU A 390 33.22 5.69 4.73
CA LEU A 390 33.11 6.23 6.08
C LEU A 390 32.82 5.11 7.10
N PRO A 391 33.61 4.98 8.20
CA PRO A 391 33.51 3.85 9.13
C PRO A 391 32.11 3.57 9.68
N LEU A 392 31.38 4.63 10.06
CA LEU A 392 30.01 4.51 10.59
C LEU A 392 28.99 4.07 9.54
N GLN A 393 29.20 4.41 8.27
CA GLN A 393 28.31 3.99 7.19
C GLN A 393 28.52 2.52 6.86
N VAL A 394 29.77 2.05 6.88
CA VAL A 394 30.11 0.63 6.75
C VAL A 394 29.52 -0.17 7.91
N GLU A 395 29.63 0.35 9.15
CA GLU A 395 29.03 -0.31 10.31
C GLU A 395 27.51 -0.39 10.18
N LEU A 396 26.83 0.72 9.82
CA LEU A 396 25.38 0.72 9.59
C LEU A 396 24.99 -0.33 8.55
N GLN A 397 25.69 -0.40 7.43
CA GLN A 397 25.43 -1.40 6.39
C GLN A 397 25.60 -2.83 6.91
N SER A 398 26.66 -3.09 7.67
CA SER A 398 26.90 -4.41 8.28
C SER A 398 25.75 -4.80 9.20
N VAL A 399 25.25 -3.88 10.02
CA VAL A 399 24.14 -4.15 10.95
C VAL A 399 22.82 -4.32 10.20
N VAL A 400 22.59 -3.59 9.11
CA VAL A 400 21.41 -3.77 8.25
C VAL A 400 21.42 -5.15 7.57
N GLN A 401 22.59 -5.60 7.10
CA GLN A 401 22.73 -6.94 6.52
C GLN A 401 22.48 -8.04 7.57
N GLU A 402 23.09 -7.89 8.76
CA GLU A 402 22.88 -8.77 9.91
C GLU A 402 21.39 -8.83 10.30
N CYS A 403 20.71 -7.68 10.31
CA CYS A 403 19.28 -7.58 10.60
C CYS A 403 18.40 -8.30 9.56
N ALA A 404 18.73 -8.21 8.28
CA ALA A 404 17.97 -8.88 7.22
C ALA A 404 18.17 -10.41 7.23
N GLU A 405 19.39 -10.86 7.56
CA GLU A 405 19.80 -12.27 7.52
C GLU A 405 19.64 -13.00 8.87
N MET A 406 19.01 -12.37 9.87
CA MET A 406 18.75 -13.01 11.16
C MET A 406 18.09 -14.37 10.97
N ASP A 407 18.65 -15.44 11.57
CA ASP A 407 17.98 -16.73 11.55
C ASP A 407 16.74 -16.64 12.43
N GLY A 408 15.57 -16.64 11.81
CA GLY A 408 14.31 -16.52 12.53
C GLY A 408 14.12 -17.69 13.51
N GLY A 409 13.94 -17.37 14.78
CA GLY A 409 14.04 -18.33 15.89
C GLY A 409 15.17 -18.01 16.87
N LEU A 410 16.07 -17.09 16.53
CA LEU A 410 16.96 -16.45 17.50
C LEU A 410 16.16 -15.57 18.49
N ASP A 411 16.68 -15.49 19.72
CA ASP A 411 16.08 -14.85 20.89
C ASP A 411 15.50 -13.45 20.58
N VAL A 412 14.31 -13.16 21.11
CA VAL A 412 13.70 -11.82 21.09
C VAL A 412 14.71 -10.77 21.59
N GLU A 413 15.59 -11.16 22.51
CA GLU A 413 16.69 -10.33 23.00
C GLU A 413 17.69 -9.93 21.90
N TYR A 414 18.00 -10.83 20.97
CA TYR A 414 18.92 -10.56 19.84
C TYR A 414 18.33 -9.53 18.88
N GLY A 415 17.05 -9.69 18.51
CA GLY A 415 16.34 -8.70 17.67
C GLY A 415 16.31 -7.32 18.32
N ARG A 416 16.05 -7.26 19.64
CA ARG A 416 16.08 -6.01 20.42
C ARG A 416 17.48 -5.38 20.43
N ALA A 417 18.53 -6.17 20.58
CA ALA A 417 19.91 -5.68 20.56
C ALA A 417 20.29 -5.09 19.19
N ILE A 418 19.91 -5.74 18.09
CA ILE A 418 20.12 -5.22 16.73
C ILE A 418 19.35 -3.92 16.52
N LYS A 419 18.08 -3.86 16.91
CA LYS A 419 17.27 -2.63 16.87
C LYS A 419 17.96 -1.48 17.59
N GLN A 420 18.41 -1.70 18.83
CA GLN A 420 19.12 -0.69 19.62
C GLN A 420 20.45 -0.24 18.98
N ARG A 421 21.16 -1.16 18.33
CA ARG A 421 22.40 -0.85 17.60
C ARG A 421 22.12 0.01 16.36
N LEU A 422 21.08 -0.33 15.58
CA LEU A 422 20.62 0.49 14.45
C LEU A 422 20.22 1.89 14.91
N THR A 423 19.41 2.00 15.96
CA THR A 423 18.99 3.29 16.54
C THR A 423 20.18 4.15 16.94
N ARG A 424 21.17 3.58 17.64
CA ARG A 424 22.39 4.30 18.03
C ARG A 424 23.19 4.79 16.84
N LEU A 425 23.43 3.94 15.84
CA LEU A 425 24.21 4.30 14.66
C LEU A 425 23.53 5.41 13.85
N LEU A 426 22.22 5.31 13.63
CA LEU A 426 21.45 6.34 12.92
C LEU A 426 21.45 7.67 13.68
N THR A 427 21.32 7.63 15.01
CA THR A 427 21.38 8.84 15.85
C THR A 427 22.76 9.49 15.80
N HIS A 428 23.84 8.70 15.88
CA HIS A 428 25.20 9.21 15.80
C HIS A 428 25.50 9.86 14.44
N LEU A 429 25.02 9.26 13.34
CA LEU A 429 25.14 9.84 12.00
C LEU A 429 24.39 11.18 11.86
N LEU A 430 23.25 11.34 12.55
CA LEU A 430 22.54 12.62 12.60
C LEU A 430 23.31 13.67 13.40
N GLU A 431 23.90 13.29 14.53
CA GLU A 431 24.71 14.19 15.36
C GLU A 431 25.94 14.71 14.60
N GLU A 432 26.73 13.83 13.96
CA GLU A 432 27.89 14.23 13.15
C GLU A 432 27.51 15.19 12.01
N SER A 433 26.39 14.94 11.34
CA SER A 433 25.89 15.82 10.27
C SER A 433 25.55 17.22 10.80
N SER A 434 25.03 17.31 12.02
CA SER A 434 24.67 18.58 12.67
C SER A 434 25.91 19.37 13.12
N VAL A 435 26.96 18.68 13.57
CA VAL A 435 28.23 19.30 13.98
C VAL A 435 28.95 19.89 12.76
N HIS A 436 29.08 19.12 11.68
CA HIS A 436 29.68 19.62 10.45
C HIS A 436 28.92 20.82 9.86
N LYS A 437 27.58 20.86 9.96
CA LYS A 437 26.78 22.01 9.54
C LYS A 437 27.06 23.26 10.39
N LYS A 438 27.24 23.11 11.71
CA LYS A 438 27.59 24.22 12.61
C LYS A 438 29.00 24.73 12.36
N GLU A 439 29.98 23.86 12.10
CA GLU A 439 31.35 24.25 11.75
C GLU A 439 31.43 24.94 10.38
N TYR A 440 30.68 24.45 9.39
CA TYR A 440 30.58 25.07 8.08
C TYR A 440 29.94 26.48 8.15
N ILE A 441 28.86 26.65 8.93
CA ILE A 441 28.25 27.98 9.13
C ILE A 441 29.23 28.93 9.83
N LYS A 442 30.03 28.44 10.79
CA LYS A 442 31.07 29.23 11.45
C LYS A 442 32.22 29.62 10.52
N SER A 443 32.58 28.80 9.54
CA SER A 443 33.64 29.11 8.58
C SER A 443 33.17 30.01 7.43
N VAL A 444 31.87 30.02 7.11
CA VAL A 444 31.26 30.84 6.05
C VAL A 444 30.82 32.23 6.53
N HIS A 445 30.81 32.49 7.84
CA HIS A 445 30.80 33.87 8.36
C HIS A 445 32.24 34.35 8.55
N PRO A 446 32.85 35.04 7.57
CA PRO A 446 34.10 35.73 7.83
C PRO A 446 33.82 36.77 8.89
N HIS A 447 34.68 36.77 9.91
CA HIS A 447 34.77 37.82 10.92
C HIS A 447 34.47 39.19 10.29
N THR A 448 33.38 39.83 10.70
CA THR A 448 33.18 41.26 10.49
C THR A 448 34.13 41.99 11.45
N ALA A 449 35.42 41.81 11.22
CA ALA A 449 36.46 42.65 11.77
C ALA A 449 36.66 43.77 10.76
N LEU A 450 35.90 44.84 10.91
CA LEU A 450 36.30 46.20 10.53
C LEU A 450 35.43 47.16 11.36
N ASN A 451 35.90 47.40 12.58
CA ASN A 451 35.82 48.73 13.18
C ASN A 451 36.72 49.64 12.33
N PHE A 452 36.15 50.65 11.68
CA PHE A 452 36.60 52.06 11.65
C PHE A 452 35.53 52.90 10.98
#